data_AF-A0A3P1XG82-F1
#
_entry.id   AF-A0A3P1XG82-F1
#
_cell.length_a   1.000
_cell.length_b   1.000
_cell.length_c   1.000
_cell.angle_alpha   90.00
_cell.angle_beta   90.00
_cell.angle_gamma   90.00
#
_symmetry.space_group_name_H-M   'P 1'
#
loop_
_entity.id
_entity.type
_entity.pdbx_description
1 polymer ?
#
loop_
_entity_poly.entity_id
_entity_poly.type
_entity_poly.pdbx_seq_one_letter_code
_entity_poly.pdbx_strand_id
1 'polypeptide(L)' 'MKQEKKTLSYYRLRLEVYLKDYHPQLLGDETFIRERSEAAAKTYEEAFLQDNPIGIAESM' A
#
# COMPACT_ATOMS: atom_id res chain seq x y z
N MET A 1 8.71 4.03 9.77
CA MET A 1 9.44 2.75 9.52
C MET A 1 8.68 1.47 9.91
N LYS A 2 8.15 1.30 11.14
CA LYS A 2 7.39 0.06 11.50
C LYS A 2 5.96 0.03 10.93
N GLN A 3 5.31 1.19 10.80
CA GLN A 3 3.95 1.32 10.25
C GLN A 3 3.95 0.99 8.74
N GLU A 4 4.83 1.63 7.97
CA GLU A 4 5.00 1.45 6.52
C GLU A 4 5.26 0.00 6.13
N LYS A 5 6.13 -0.72 6.86
CA LYS A 5 6.37 -2.14 6.60
C LYS A 5 5.11 -2.99 6.80
N LYS A 6 4.28 -2.69 7.80
CA LYS A 6 3.04 -3.43 8.06
C LYS A 6 1.97 -3.14 7.01
N THR A 7 1.80 -1.88 6.61
CA THR A 7 0.85 -1.51 5.55
C THR A 7 1.27 -2.08 4.20
N LEU A 8 2.56 -2.03 3.86
CA LEU A 8 3.07 -2.62 2.62
C LEU A 8 2.86 -4.14 2.61
N SER A 9 3.11 -4.84 3.72
CA SER A 9 2.78 -6.28 3.84
C SER A 9 1.29 -6.56 3.67
N TYR A 10 0.40 -5.71 4.20
CA TYR A 10 -1.04 -5.84 4.02
C TYR A 10 -1.48 -5.67 2.57
N TYR A 11 -1.03 -4.60 1.91
CA TYR A 11 -1.40 -4.33 0.51
C TYR A 11 -0.80 -5.33 -0.46
N ARG A 12 0.41 -5.82 -0.21
CA ARG A 12 1.03 -6.90 -0.97
C ARG A 12 0.19 -8.17 -0.90
N LEU A 13 -0.17 -8.63 0.30
CA LEU A 13 -0.96 -9.84 0.47
C LEU A 13 -2.32 -9.72 -0.22
N ARG A 14 -2.99 -8.57 -0.08
CA ARG A 14 -4.30 -8.33 -0.69
C ARG A 14 -4.22 -8.27 -2.21
N LEU A 15 -3.12 -7.75 -2.75
CA LEU A 15 -2.85 -7.76 -4.19
C LEU A 15 -2.57 -9.17 -4.70
N GLU A 16 -1.76 -9.97 -4.00
CA GLU A 16 -1.45 -11.35 -4.39
C GLU A 16 -2.73 -12.22 -4.45
N VAL A 17 -3.64 -12.08 -3.48
CA VAL A 17 -4.95 -12.77 -3.52
C VAL A 17 -5.76 -12.33 -4.73
N TYR A 18 -5.85 -11.03 -5.00
CA TYR A 18 -6.58 -10.52 -6.16
C TYR A 18 -5.98 -11.02 -7.49
N LEU A 19 -4.66 -11.03 -7.61
CA LEU A 19 -4.00 -11.54 -8.81
C LEU A 19 -4.22 -13.04 -8.97
N LYS A 20 -4.26 -13.81 -7.88
CA LYS A 20 -4.55 -15.24 -7.93
C LYS A 20 -5.92 -15.54 -8.56
N ASP A 21 -6.93 -14.76 -8.20
CA ASP A 21 -8.31 -15.01 -8.63
C ASP A 21 -8.60 -14.46 -10.04
N TYR A 22 -7.98 -13.33 -10.43
CA TYR A 22 -8.32 -12.62 -11.67
C TYR A 22 -7.19 -12.56 -12.70
N HIS A 23 -5.93 -12.56 -12.27
CA HIS A 23 -4.76 -12.35 -13.13
C HIS A 23 -3.56 -13.23 -12.73
N PRO A 24 -3.70 -14.57 -12.73
CA PRO A 24 -2.66 -15.46 -12.19
C PRO A 24 -1.34 -15.37 -12.96
N GLN A 25 -1.37 -14.85 -14.19
CA GLN A 25 -0.20 -14.59 -15.03
C GLN A 25 0.74 -13.54 -14.42
N LEU A 26 0.22 -12.62 -13.59
CA LEU A 26 0.97 -11.53 -12.97
C LEU A 26 1.51 -11.90 -11.57
N LEU A 27 1.16 -13.07 -11.02
CA LEU A 27 1.65 -13.51 -9.70
C LEU A 27 3.17 -13.76 -9.67
N GLY A 28 3.76 -14.09 -10.82
CA GLY A 28 5.22 -14.28 -10.95
C GLY A 28 5.99 -12.97 -11.12
N ASP A 29 5.30 -11.85 -11.36
CA ASP A 29 5.95 -10.56 -11.56
C ASP A 29 6.13 -9.85 -10.21
N GLU A 30 7.24 -10.17 -9.56
CA GLU A 30 7.57 -9.60 -8.24
C GLU A 30 7.78 -8.08 -8.30
N THR A 31 8.22 -7.55 -9.45
CA THR A 31 8.39 -6.10 -9.65
C THR A 31 7.04 -5.41 -9.65
N PHE A 32 6.09 -5.94 -10.44
CA PHE A 32 4.72 -5.43 -10.48
C PHE A 32 4.05 -5.48 -9.11
N ILE A 33 4.18 -6.59 -8.38
CA ILE A 33 3.59 -6.76 -7.05
C ILE A 33 4.17 -5.72 -6.07
N ARG A 34 5.50 -5.51 -6.08
CA ARG A 34 6.17 -4.51 -5.24
C ARG A 34 5.69 -3.09 -5.57
N GLU A 35 5.77 -2.67 -6.82
CA GLU A 35 5.42 -1.30 -7.21
C GLU A 35 3.95 -0.98 -6.91
N ARG A 36 3.04 -1.92 -7.17
CA ARG A 36 1.61 -1.72 -6.93
C ARG A 36 1.26 -1.74 -5.44
N SER A 37 1.90 -2.59 -4.65
CA SER A 37 1.70 -2.61 -3.19
C SER A 37 2.27 -1.36 -2.51
N GLU A 38 3.42 -0.86 -2.95
CA GLU A 38 3.99 0.42 -2.52
C GLU A 38 3.09 1.60 -2.90
N ALA A 39 2.61 1.65 -4.14
CA ALA A 39 1.67 2.70 -4.58
C ALA A 39 0.39 2.70 -3.74
N ALA A 40 -0.19 1.53 -3.47
CA ALA A 40 -1.38 1.41 -2.62
C ALA A 40 -1.12 1.85 -1.18
N ALA A 41 0.03 1.49 -0.61
CA ALA A 41 0.44 1.93 0.72
C ALA A 41 0.59 3.46 0.77
N LYS A 42 1.24 4.06 -0.22
CA LYS A 42 1.44 5.50 -0.34
C LYS A 42 0.13 6.25 -0.47
N THR A 43 -0.79 5.81 -1.34
CA THR A 43 -2.12 6.43 -1.48
C THR A 43 -2.92 6.36 -0.19
N TYR A 44 -2.85 5.25 0.55
CA TYR A 44 -3.50 5.15 1.85
C TYR A 44 -2.89 6.09 2.89
N GLU A 45 -1.57 6.19 2.94
CA GLU A 45 -0.87 7.11 3.84
C GLU A 45 -1.16 8.57 3.50
N GLU A 46 -1.16 8.93 2.22
CA GLU A 46 -1.57 10.25 1.73
C GLU A 46 -3.02 10.56 2.10
N ALA A 47 -3.95 9.63 1.88
CA ALA A 47 -5.36 9.80 2.25
C ALA A 47 -5.55 9.92 3.77
N PHE A 48 -4.82 9.12 4.56
CA PHE A 48 -4.84 9.19 6.02
C PHE A 48 -4.31 10.55 6.53
N LEU A 49 -3.27 11.09 5.89
CA LEU A 49 -2.73 12.42 6.18
C LEU A 49 -3.67 13.54 5.74
N GLN A 50 -4.41 13.37 4.63
CA GLN A 50 -5.40 14.34 4.15
C GLN A 50 -6.68 14.36 4.99
N ASP A 51 -7.12 13.21 5.51
CA ASP A 51 -8.35 13.07 6.31
C ASP A 51 -8.13 13.40 7.81
N ASN A 52 -6.89 13.51 8.27
CA ASN A 52 -6.53 13.93 9.63
C ASN A 52 -5.71 15.24 9.65
N PRO A 53 -6.33 16.42 9.43
CA PRO A 53 -5.64 17.71 9.42
C PRO A 53 -5.12 18.17 10.80
N ILE A 54 -5.48 17.51 11.90
CA ILE A 54 -5.08 17.93 13.26
C ILE A 54 -3.60 17.59 13.53
N GLY A 55 -3.07 16.50 12.95
CA GLY A 55 -1.68 16.09 13.16
C GLY A 55 -0.61 16.89 12.38
N ILE A 56 -1.03 17.66 11.37
CA ILE A 56 -0.14 18.52 10.56
C ILE A 56 -0.11 19.98 11.06
N ALA A 57 -1.05 20.37 11.93
CA ALA A 57 -1.13 21.72 12.48
C ALA A 57 -0.26 21.94 13.74
N GLU A 58 0.19 20.89 14.42
CA GLU A 58 1.08 21.01 15.61
C GLU A 58 2.58 21.13 15.26
N SER A 59 2.94 21.20 13.98
CA SER A 59 4.34 21.36 13.54
C SER A 59 4.56 22.52 12.56
N MET A 60 3.61 23.47 12.48
CA MET A 60 3.81 24.77 11.82
C MET A 60 3.92 25.89 12.85
#